data_AF-A0A191KRB4-F1
#
_entry.id   AF-A0A191KRB4-F1
#
_cell.length_a   1.000
_cell.length_b   1.000
_cell.length_c   1.000
_cell.angle_alpha   90.00
_cell.angle_beta   90.00
_cell.angle_gamma   90.00
#
_symmetry.space_group_name_H-M   'P 1'
#
loop_
_entity.id
_entity.type
_entity.pdbx_description
1 polymer ?
#
loop_
_entity_poly.entity_id
_entity_poly.type
_entity_poly.pdbx_seq_one_letter_code
_entity_poly.pdbx_strand_id
1 'polypeptide(L)' 'LFGAGFDTISTALSWAIMYLVAYPEIQERLHEELIKKVGMDTTPHLVDKPNLIYLEAFIVEIFRDTSFLP' A
#
# COMPACT_ATOMS: atom_id res chain seq x y z
N LEU A 1 11.23 12.33 -18.38
CA LEU A 1 9.92 11.81 -17.92
C LEU A 1 10.01 10.43 -17.25
N PHE A 2 10.96 9.56 -17.62
CA PHE A 2 11.03 8.18 -17.09
C PHE A 2 11.72 8.02 -15.71
N GLY A 3 12.59 8.95 -15.28
CA GLY A 3 13.30 8.83 -14.00
C GLY A 3 12.47 9.23 -12.77
N ALA A 4 11.82 10.39 -12.82
CA ALA A 4 11.15 10.96 -11.65
C ALA A 4 10.02 10.08 -11.06
N GLY A 5 9.25 9.39 -11.91
CA GLY A 5 8.20 8.48 -11.46
C GLY A 5 8.75 7.16 -10.90
N PHE A 6 9.90 6.71 -11.40
CA PHE A 6 10.51 5.45 -10.96
C PHE A 6 11.15 5.59 -9.58
N ASP A 7 11.93 6.66 -9.36
CA ASP A 7 12.64 6.88 -8.09
C ASP A 7 11.66 7.12 -6.93
N THR A 8 10.58 7.86 -7.18
CA THR A 8 9.55 8.16 -6.17
C THR A 8 8.74 6.91 -5.81
N ILE A 9 8.28 6.13 -6.78
CA ILE A 9 7.51 4.91 -6.53
C ILE A 9 8.38 3.84 -5.84
N SER A 10 9.65 3.69 -6.25
CA SER A 10 10.57 2.72 -5.61
C SER A 10 10.80 3.05 -4.14
N THR A 11 10.94 4.34 -3.82
CA THR A 11 11.06 4.81 -2.43
C THR A 11 9.79 4.52 -1.63
N ALA A 12 8.62 4.83 -2.19
CA ALA A 12 7.33 4.57 -1.56
C ALA A 12 7.13 3.07 -1.23
N LEU A 13 7.44 2.18 -2.18
CA LEU A 13 7.34 0.74 -2.00
C LEU A 13 8.30 0.22 -0.93
N SER A 14 9.53 0.76 -0.88
CA SER A 14 10.51 0.38 0.13
C SER A 14 10.03 0.73 1.55
N TRP A 15 9.46 1.93 1.72
CA TRP A 15 8.82 2.31 2.98
C TRP A 15 7.61 1.44 3.30
N ALA A 16 6.74 1.18 2.33
CA ALA A 16 5.58 0.31 2.53
C ALA A 16 5.99 -1.06 3.08
N ILE A 17 6.99 -1.70 2.47
CA ILE A 17 7.51 -2.98 2.93
C ILE A 17 8.12 -2.86 4.33
N MET A 18 8.90 -1.81 4.61
CA MET A 18 9.47 -1.56 5.94
C MET A 18 8.36 -1.47 7.01
N TYR A 19 7.29 -0.71 6.76
CA TYR A 19 6.17 -0.60 7.70
C TYR A 19 5.44 -1.93 7.89
N LEU A 20 5.23 -2.72 6.83
CA LEU A 20 4.59 -4.03 6.96
C LEU A 20 5.42 -5.00 7.80
N VAL A 21 6.75 -4.97 7.65
CA VAL A 21 7.66 -5.80 8.45
C VAL A 21 7.75 -5.31 9.91
N ALA A 22 7.73 -3.99 10.13
CA ALA A 22 7.82 -3.40 11.46
C ALA A 22 6.52 -3.53 12.26
N TYR A 23 5.37 -3.53 11.59
CA TYR A 23 4.03 -3.54 12.18
C TYR A 23 3.20 -4.71 11.60
N PRO A 24 3.46 -5.96 12.03
CA PRO A 24 2.77 -7.13 11.52
C PRO A 24 1.24 -7.07 11.70
N GLU A 25 0.74 -6.35 12.70
CA GLU A 25 -0.68 -6.11 12.93
C GLU A 25 -1.33 -5.30 11.80
N ILE A 26 -0.58 -4.40 11.16
CA ILE A 26 -1.06 -3.64 9.99
C ILE A 26 -1.12 -4.57 8.79
N GLN A 27 -0.08 -5.40 8.60
CA GLN A 27 -0.04 -6.39 7.53
C GLN A 27 -1.20 -7.38 7.63
N GLU A 28 -1.49 -7.90 8.83
CA GLU A 28 -2.61 -8.82 9.06
C GLU A 28 -3.95 -8.17 8.71
N ARG A 29 -4.20 -6.95 9.18
CA ARG A 29 -5.44 -6.21 8.87
C ARG A 29 -5.62 -5.91 7.39
N LEU A 30 -4.54 -5.57 6.68
CA LEU A 30 -4.56 -5.37 5.23
C LEU A 30 -4.87 -6.68 4.51
N HIS A 31 -4.29 -7.79 4.96
CA HIS A 31 -4.55 -9.10 4.39
C HIS A 31 -6.00 -9.55 4.61
N GLU A 32 -6.54 -9.34 5.81
CA GLU A 32 -7.95 -9.61 6.12
C GLU A 32 -8.91 -8.79 5.25
N GLU A 33 -8.63 -7.49 5.05
CA GLU A 33 -9.43 -6.64 4.18
C GLU A 33 -9.43 -7.18 2.74
N LEU A 34 -8.24 -7.53 2.22
CA LEU A 34 -8.09 -8.10 0.88
C LEU A 34 -8.85 -9.41 0.72
N ILE A 35 -8.68 -10.36 1.64
CA ILE A 35 -9.40 -11.65 1.58
C ILE A 35 -10.91 -11.42 1.63
N LYS A 36 -11.39 -10.52 2.48
CA LYS A 36 -12.81 -10.27 2.68
C LYS A 36 -13.46 -9.57 1.48
N LYS A 37 -12.73 -8.71 0.78
CA LYS A 37 -13.28 -7.85 -0.29
C LYS A 37 -13.01 -8.38 -1.69
N VAL A 38 -11.85 -9.00 -1.91
CA VAL A 38 -11.41 -9.50 -3.22
C VAL A 38 -11.57 -11.01 -3.29
N GLY A 39 -11.22 -11.73 -2.23
CA GLY A 39 -11.17 -13.20 -2.18
C GLY A 39 -9.74 -13.74 -2.29
N MET A 40 -9.57 -15.05 -2.07
CA MET A 40 -8.27 -15.75 -2.15
C MET A 40 -7.94 -16.23 -3.58
N ASP A 41 -8.96 -16.46 -4.40
CA ASP A 41 -8.82 -17.12 -5.71
C ASP A 41 -8.66 -16.12 -6.87
N THR A 42 -8.77 -14.81 -6.58
CA THR A 42 -8.78 -13.73 -7.56
C THR A 42 -7.69 -12.72 -7.24
N THR A 43 -7.10 -12.14 -8.28
CA THR A 43 -6.13 -11.05 -8.13
C THR A 43 -6.88 -9.72 -7.99
N PRO A 44 -6.45 -8.78 -7.13
CA PRO A 44 -7.08 -7.48 -7.01
C PRO A 44 -7.08 -6.71 -8.33
N HIS A 45 -8.21 -6.11 -8.68
CA HIS A 45 -8.34 -5.21 -9.82
C HIS A 45 -8.54 -3.77 -9.36
N LEU A 46 -8.28 -2.80 -10.25
CA LEU A 46 -8.47 -1.38 -9.93
C LEU A 46 -9.92 -1.02 -9.60
N VAL A 47 -10.89 -1.81 -10.06
CA VAL A 47 -12.30 -1.66 -9.71
C VAL A 47 -12.59 -1.95 -8.24
N ASP A 48 -11.72 -2.72 -7.57
CA ASP A 48 -11.86 -3.07 -6.16
C ASP A 48 -11.32 -1.99 -5.23
N LYS A 49 -10.47 -1.09 -5.75
CA LYS A 49 -9.82 0.01 -5.01
C LYS A 49 -10.79 0.78 -4.08
N PRO A 50 -12.01 1.18 -4.51
CA PRO A 50 -12.95 1.89 -3.63
C PRO A 50 -13.43 1.08 -2.42
N ASN A 51 -13.32 -0.25 -2.47
CA ASN A 51 -13.74 -1.16 -1.41
C ASN A 51 -12.61 -1.49 -0.42
N LEU A 52 -11.38 -1.10 -0.73
CA LEU A 52 -10.16 -1.36 0.07
C LEU A 52 -9.77 -0.11 0.86
N ILE A 53 -10.63 0.27 1.80
CA ILE A 53 -10.55 1.53 2.54
C ILE A 53 -9.31 1.57 3.44
N TYR A 54 -8.97 0.45 4.08
CA TYR A 54 -7.81 0.35 4.95
C TYR A 54 -6.51 0.37 4.14
N LEU A 55 -6.48 -0.28 2.98
CA LEU A 55 -5.36 -0.16 2.04
C LEU A 55 -5.14 1.28 1.56
N GLU A 56 -6.20 2.00 1.18
CA GLU A 56 -6.08 3.42 0.80
C GLU A 56 -5.55 4.27 1.96
N ALA A 57 -6.06 4.06 3.17
CA ALA A 57 -5.59 4.77 4.36
C ALA A 57 -4.10 4.50 4.64
N PHE A 58 -3.66 3.25 4.49
CA PHE A 58 -2.25 2.88 4.63
C PHE A 58 -1.35 3.57 3.60
N ILE A 59 -1.77 3.62 2.33
CA ILE A 59 -1.02 4.31 1.26
C ILE A 59 -0.89 5.80 1.56
N VAL A 60 -1.99 6.45 1.97
CA VAL A 60 -1.97 7.87 2.34
C VAL A 60 -1.06 8.12 3.54
N GLU A 61 -1.06 7.22 4.53
CA GLU A 61 -0.21 7.33 5.71
C GLU A 61 1.28 7.19 5.36
N ILE A 62 1.64 6.26 4.48
CA ILE A 62 3.01 6.17 3.95
C ILE A 62 3.39 7.50 3.30
N PHE A 63 2.55 8.04 2.42
CA PHE A 63 2.84 9.30 1.75
C PHE A 63 2.93 10.51 2.68
N ARG A 64 2.27 10.46 3.84
CA ARG A 64 2.39 11.48 4.88
C ARG A 64 3.77 11.44 5.56
N ASP A 65 4.26 10.24 5.87
CA ASP A 65 5.53 10.06 6.58
C ASP A 65 6.74 10.14 5.62
N THR A 66 6.58 9.73 4.36
CA THR A 66 7.62 9.84 3.34
C THR A 66 7.61 11.23 2.72
N SER A 67 8.43 12.15 3.23
CA SER A 67 8.72 13.39 2.51
C SER A 67 9.61 13.06 1.30
N PHE A 68 9.02 12.97 0.10
CA PHE A 68 9.75 12.69 -1.16
C PHE A 68 10.65 13.85 -1.61
N LEU A 69 10.59 14.98 -0.92
CA LEU A 69 11.46 16.15 -1.09
C LEU A 69 11.92 16.61 0.30
N PRO A 70 13.18 17.04 0.45
CA PRO A 70 13.67 17.66 1.68
C PRO A 70 12.92 18.97 2.01
#